data_AF-A0A532V7Q9-F1
#
_entry.id   AF-A0A532V7Q9-F1
#
_cell.length_a   1.000
_cell.length_b   1.000
_cell.length_c   1.000
_cell.angle_alpha   90.00
_cell.angle_beta   90.00
_cell.angle_gamma   90.00
#
_symmetry.space_group_name_H-M   'P 1'
#
loop_
_entity.id
_entity.type
_entity.pdbx_description
1 polymer ?
#
loop_
_entity_poly.entity_id
_entity_poly.type
_entity_poly.pdbx_seq_one_letter_code
_entity_poly.pdbx_strand_id
1 'polypeptide(L)'
;MAKVFMDRKWIIAKGGVLMFVGRFLWWGGVICFVLGIISTIINLALNITLALEPISWFLLAIAFFVASIPNFIGWALAVHLDAIEAKSKKEE
;
A
#
# COMPACT_ATOMS: atom_id res chain seq x y z
N MET A 1 -15.25 -21.46 -18.98
CA MET A 1 -14.31 -20.43 -19.49
C MET A 1 -14.78 -18.99 -19.25
N ALA A 2 -16.07 -18.66 -19.34
CA ALA A 2 -16.57 -17.28 -19.13
C ALA A 2 -16.29 -16.67 -17.73
N LYS A 3 -16.31 -17.49 -16.67
CA LYS A 3 -16.09 -17.03 -15.28
C LYS A 3 -14.69 -16.44 -15.07
N VAL A 4 -13.66 -17.11 -15.60
CA VAL A 4 -12.26 -16.68 -15.54
C VAL A 4 -12.02 -15.36 -16.29
N PHE A 5 -12.70 -15.16 -17.42
CA PHE A 5 -12.60 -13.92 -18.20
C PHE A 5 -13.25 -12.72 -17.48
N MET A 6 -14.35 -12.98 -16.79
CA MET A 6 -15.07 -11.98 -16.01
C MET A 6 -14.30 -11.59 -14.74
N ASP A 7 -13.70 -12.57 -14.05
CA ASP A 7 -12.78 -12.33 -12.92
C ASP A 7 -11.57 -11.47 -13.34
N ARG A 8 -10.98 -11.75 -14.52
CA ARG A 8 -9.80 -11.03 -15.01
C ARG A 8 -10.07 -9.56 -15.32
N LYS A 9 -11.19 -9.23 -15.99
CA LYS A 9 -11.59 -7.83 -16.24
C LYS A 9 -11.87 -7.07 -14.94
N TRP A 10 -12.42 -7.76 -13.94
CA TRP A 10 -12.70 -7.18 -12.63
C TRP A 10 -11.42 -6.82 -11.86
N ILE A 11 -10.38 -7.67 -11.97
CA ILE A 11 -9.06 -7.40 -11.41
C ILE A 11 -8.39 -6.20 -12.09
N ILE A 12 -8.47 -6.11 -13.43
CA ILE A 12 -7.91 -4.99 -14.20
C ILE A 12 -8.63 -3.67 -13.83
N ALA A 13 -9.97 -3.67 -13.78
CA ALA A 13 -10.75 -2.50 -13.40
C ALA A 13 -10.45 -2.01 -11.96
N LYS A 14 -10.16 -2.93 -11.04
CA LYS A 14 -9.78 -2.60 -9.66
C LYS A 14 -8.31 -2.26 -9.46
N GLY A 15 -7.45 -2.55 -10.43
CA GLY A 15 -6.01 -2.28 -10.37
C GLY A 15 -5.70 -0.82 -10.04
N GLY A 16 -6.40 0.14 -10.68
CA GLY A 16 -6.22 1.56 -10.41
C GLY A 16 -6.58 1.97 -8.97
N VAL A 17 -7.67 1.40 -8.43
CA VAL A 17 -8.10 1.63 -7.04
C VAL A 17 -7.10 1.02 -6.05
N LEU A 18 -6.59 -0.18 -6.35
CA LEU A 18 -5.56 -0.85 -5.55
C LEU A 18 -4.26 -0.03 -5.49
N MET A 19 -3.85 0.59 -6.60
CA MET A 19 -2.69 1.49 -6.61
C MET A 19 -2.90 2.73 -5.73
N PHE A 20 -4.08 3.34 -5.81
CA PHE A 20 -4.41 4.53 -5.04
C PHE A 20 -4.41 4.23 -3.53
N VAL A 21 -5.08 3.15 -3.12
CA VAL A 21 -5.12 2.70 -1.72
C VAL A 21 -3.73 2.30 -1.23
N GLY A 22 -2.94 1.56 -2.03
CA GLY A 22 -1.57 1.18 -1.69
C GLY A 22 -0.66 2.39 -1.47
N ARG A 23 -0.73 3.41 -2.35
CA ARG A 23 0.01 4.67 -2.17
C ARG A 23 -0.44 5.44 -0.95
N PHE A 24 -1.74 5.50 -0.68
CA PHE A 24 -2.27 6.19 0.48
C PHE A 24 -1.79 5.53 1.79
N LEU A 25 -1.83 4.19 1.86
CA LEU A 25 -1.31 3.42 2.98
C LEU A 25 0.21 3.61 3.16
N TRP A 26 0.96 3.64 2.07
CA TRP A 26 2.40 3.87 2.12
C TRP A 26 2.74 5.26 2.69
N TRP A 27 2.08 6.32 2.22
CA TRP A 27 2.24 7.67 2.78
C TRP A 27 1.77 7.75 4.23
N GLY A 28 0.68 7.08 4.61
CA GLY A 28 0.24 6.95 6.00
C GLY A 28 1.30 6.31 6.90
N GLY A 29 1.98 5.27 6.41
CA GLY A 29 3.11 4.64 7.09
C GLY A 29 4.31 5.58 7.26
N VAL A 30 4.66 6.34 6.23
CA VAL A 30 5.74 7.35 6.29
C VAL A 30 5.44 8.41 7.35
N ILE A 31 4.21 8.92 7.39
CA ILE A 31 3.79 9.91 8.40
C ILE A 31 3.92 9.32 9.81
N CYS A 32 3.45 8.08 10.02
CA CYS A 32 3.58 7.42 11.32
C CYS A 32 5.05 7.22 11.72
N PHE A 33 5.92 6.88 10.78
CA PHE A 33 7.35 6.73 11.03
C PHE A 33 8.01 8.05 11.45
N VAL A 34 7.70 9.14 10.74
CA VAL A 34 8.19 10.48 11.08
C VAL A 34 7.70 10.93 12.45
N LEU A 35 6.41 10.70 12.76
CA LEU A 35 5.85 10.97 14.08
C LEU A 35 6.53 10.15 15.18
N GLY A 36 6.88 8.89 14.90
CA GLY A 36 7.66 8.05 15.81
C GLY A 36 9.04 8.64 16.11
N ILE A 37 9.78 9.10 15.10
CA ILE A 37 11.08 9.76 15.28
C ILE A 37 10.94 11.03 16.11
N ILE A 38 9.97 11.88 15.79
CA ILE A 38 9.72 13.12 16.53
C ILE A 38 9.37 12.82 17.99
N SER A 39 8.54 11.79 18.23
CA SER A 39 8.17 11.35 19.57
C SER A 39 9.39 10.87 20.37
N THR A 40 10.30 10.11 19.75
CA THR A 40 11.58 9.71 20.36
C THR A 40 12.44 10.90 20.74
N ILE A 41 12.60 11.87 19.82
CA ILE A 41 13.44 13.06 20.06
C ILE A 41 12.87 13.92 21.19
N ILE A 42 11.55 14.14 21.20
CA ILE A 42 10.87 14.94 22.24
C ILE A 42 10.95 14.23 23.60
N ASN A 43 10.77 12.91 23.64
CA ASN A 43 10.91 12.14 24.86
C ASN A 43 12.34 12.25 25.42
N LEU A 44 13.35 12.14 24.56
CA LEU A 44 14.76 12.27 24.95
C LEU A 44 15.12 13.70 25.42
N ALA A 45 14.59 14.73 24.75
CA ALA A 45 14.97 16.13 25.00
C ALA A 45 14.18 16.79 26.14
N LEU A 46 12.91 16.45 26.29
CA LEU A 46 11.98 17.17 27.17
C LEU A 46 11.39 16.27 28.27
N ASN A 47 11.63 14.95 28.23
CA ASN A 47 11.00 13.96 29.10
C ASN A 47 9.45 14.04 29.09
N ILE A 48 8.91 14.63 28.02
CA ILE A 48 7.47 14.76 27.78
C ILE A 48 7.03 13.53 26.99
N THR A 49 6.07 12.80 27.53
CA THR A 49 5.42 11.69 26.84
C THR A 49 4.37 12.29 25.89
N LEU A 50 4.60 12.19 24.58
CA LEU A 50 3.49 12.35 23.63
C LEU A 50 2.43 11.28 23.92
N ALA A 51 1.17 11.55 23.54
CA ALA A 51 0.01 10.70 23.84
C ALA A 51 0.17 9.21 23.47
N LEU A 52 1.08 8.87 22.53
CA LEU A 52 1.48 7.51 22.21
C LEU A 52 3.00 7.35 22.38
N GLU A 53 3.40 6.21 22.97
CA GLU A 53 4.81 5.82 23.06
C GLU A 53 5.43 5.75 21.66
N PRO A 54 6.72 6.11 21.50
CA PRO A 54 7.41 6.08 20.20
C PRO A 54 7.32 4.72 19.52
N ILE A 55 7.38 3.64 20.30
CA ILE A 55 7.25 2.26 19.82
C ILE A 55 5.91 2.01 19.13
N SER A 56 4.82 2.59 19.64
CA SER A 56 3.48 2.46 19.05
C SER A 56 3.39 3.13 17.67
N TRP A 57 4.07 4.25 17.46
CA TRP A 57 4.17 4.91 16.15
C TRP A 57 4.96 4.07 15.14
N PHE A 58 6.05 3.46 15.57
CA PHE A 58 6.83 2.53 14.75
C PHE A 58 6.01 1.29 14.38
N LEU A 59 5.25 0.71 15.31
CA LEU A 59 4.35 -0.41 15.02
C LEU A 59 3.28 -0.02 14.00
N LEU A 60 2.67 1.17 14.12
CA LEU A 60 1.71 1.67 13.14
C LEU A 60 2.35 1.79 11.76
N ALA A 61 3.55 2.36 11.66
CA ALA A 61 4.27 2.48 10.40
C ALA A 61 4.51 1.11 9.73
N ILE A 62 4.91 0.11 10.51
CA ILE A 62 5.10 -1.26 10.03
C ILE A 62 3.76 -1.87 9.59
N ALA A 63 2.70 -1.69 10.35
CA ALA A 63 1.36 -2.20 10.01
C ALA A 63 0.84 -1.59 8.69
N PHE A 64 1.00 -0.28 8.50
CA PHE A 64 0.67 0.40 7.24
C PHE A 64 1.51 -0.10 6.07
N PHE A 65 2.81 -0.34 6.31
CA PHE A 65 3.70 -0.89 5.29
C PHE A 65 3.24 -2.29 4.85
N VAL A 66 2.99 -3.19 5.81
CA VAL A 66 2.50 -4.55 5.52
C VAL A 66 1.13 -4.52 4.82
N ALA A 67 0.22 -3.62 5.25
CA ALA A 67 -1.07 -3.45 4.60
C ALA A 67 -0.99 -2.89 3.16
N SER A 68 0.08 -2.16 2.83
CA SER A 68 0.30 -1.66 1.47
C SER A 68 0.75 -2.76 0.49
N ILE A 69 1.44 -3.81 0.96
CA ILE A 69 2.04 -4.85 0.11
C ILE A 69 0.99 -5.57 -0.77
N PRO A 70 -0.15 -6.09 -0.22
CA PRO A 70 -1.16 -6.73 -1.04
C PRO A 70 -1.76 -5.81 -2.11
N ASN A 71 -1.86 -4.52 -1.82
CA ASN A 71 -2.38 -3.52 -2.75
C ASN A 71 -1.42 -3.30 -3.94
N PHE A 72 -0.11 -3.24 -3.68
CA PHE A 72 0.89 -3.19 -4.74
C PHE A 72 0.95 -4.47 -5.58
N ILE A 73 0.87 -5.64 -4.94
CA ILE A 73 0.82 -6.94 -5.64
C ILE A 73 -0.43 -7.02 -6.52
N GLY A 74 -1.59 -6.62 -6.00
CA GLY A 74 -2.85 -6.60 -6.75
C GLY A 74 -2.81 -5.65 -7.95
N TRP A 75 -2.20 -4.47 -7.80
CA TRP A 75 -1.97 -3.57 -8.93
C TRP A 75 -0.99 -4.15 -9.96
N ALA A 76 0.13 -4.73 -9.53
CA ALA A 76 1.11 -5.33 -10.44
C ALA A 76 0.48 -6.48 -11.24
N LEU A 77 -0.34 -7.32 -10.61
CA LEU A 77 -1.13 -8.36 -11.26
C LEU A 77 -2.11 -7.76 -12.30
N ALA A 78 -2.82 -6.69 -11.96
CA ALA A 78 -3.72 -6.01 -12.90
C ALA A 78 -2.97 -5.49 -14.13
N VAL A 79 -1.82 -4.83 -13.95
CA VAL A 79 -0.99 -4.33 -15.06
C VAL A 79 -0.43 -5.46 -15.91
N HIS A 80 0.05 -6.54 -15.30
CA HIS A 80 0.55 -7.71 -16.02
C HIS A 80 -0.55 -8.37 -16.86
N LEU A 81 -1.76 -8.50 -16.32
CA LEU A 81 -2.90 -9.07 -17.04
C LEU A 81 -3.33 -8.17 -18.21
N ASP A 82 -3.34 -6.85 -18.01
CA ASP A 82 -3.66 -5.88 -19.07
C ASP A 82 -2.62 -5.89 -20.19
N ALA A 83 -1.32 -5.98 -19.85
CA ALA A 83 -0.24 -6.10 -20.83
C ALA A 83 -0.30 -7.38 -21.66
N ILE A 84 -0.70 -8.51 -21.06
CA ILE A 84 -0.90 -9.78 -21.78
C ILE A 84 -2.08 -9.67 -22.74
N GLU A 85 -3.19 -9.05 -22.34
CA GLU A 85 -4.34 -8.82 -23.22
C GLU A 85 -3.99 -7.89 -24.40
N ALA A 86 -3.25 -6.82 -24.14
CA ALA A 86 -2.78 -5.89 -25.17
C ALA A 86 -1.81 -6.54 -26.17
N LYS A 87 -1.01 -7.53 -25.75
CA LYS A 87 -0.18 -8.33 -26.66
C LYS A 87 -1.01 -9.30 -27.50
N SER A 88 -1.94 -10.03 -26.87
CA SER A 88 -2.81 -11.00 -27.57
C SER A 88 -3.65 -10.35 -28.67
N LYS A 89 -4.13 -9.11 -28.48
CA LYS A 89 -4.89 -8.37 -29.49
C LYS A 89 -4.07 -7.79 -30.64
N LYS A 90 -2.73 -7.83 -30.55
CA LYS A 90 -1.81 -7.34 -31.60
C LYS A 90 -1.26 -8.46 -32.48
N GLU A 91 -1.40 -9.71 -32.04
CA GLU A 91 -0.98 -10.90 -32.79
C GLU A 91 -2.15 -11.54 -33.59
N GLU A 92 -3.36 -11.01 -33.47
CA GLU A 92 -4.55 -11.33 -34.28
C GLU A 92 -4.77 -10.26 -35.36
#